data_AF-A0A8C0FNX5-F1
#
_entry.id   AF-A0A8C0FNX5-F1
#
_cell.length_a   1.000
_cell.length_b   1.000
_cell.length_c   1.000
_cell.angle_alpha   90.00
_cell.angle_beta   90.00
_cell.angle_gamma   90.00
#
_symmetry.space_group_name_H-M   'P 1'
#
loop_
_entity.id
_entity.type
_entity.pdbx_description
1 polymer ?
#
loop_
_entity_poly.entity_id
_entity_poly.type
_entity_poly.pdbx_seq_one_letter_code
_entity_poly.pdbx_strand_id
1 'polypeptide(L)'
;MPEEIELEMAKIQRLREVLVRRESELRFMMDDIQLCKDIMNLKSELQNLVAVPEKEKTKMEKQREDELIQKIHRLVQKRDFLVDDAEVERLREKEEDKEMAEFLRTKLKPLDKATQSPTSEFLNIKKNKNNRKNSKDNCIKDNFQRPCWTSLCQKLGLSS
;
A
#
# COMPACT_ATOMS: atom_id res chain seq x y z
N MET A 1 -37.90 -10.57 -13.39
CA MET A 1 -37.14 -11.80 -13.08
C MET A 1 -35.77 -11.84 -13.75
N PRO A 2 -35.58 -11.61 -15.07
CA PRO A 2 -34.24 -11.54 -15.66
C PRO A 2 -33.39 -10.39 -15.08
N GLU A 3 -33.99 -9.20 -14.98
CA GLU A 3 -33.32 -7.96 -14.51
C GLU A 3 -32.77 -8.06 -13.07
N GLU A 4 -33.40 -8.88 -12.23
CA GLU A 4 -32.97 -9.10 -10.84
C GLU A 4 -31.72 -9.99 -10.78
N ILE A 5 -31.62 -10.98 -11.68
CA ILE A 5 -30.43 -11.83 -11.83
C ILE A 5 -29.27 -10.99 -12.39
N GLU A 6 -29.52 -10.14 -13.39
CA GLU A 6 -28.51 -9.22 -13.94
C GLU A 6 -27.99 -8.25 -12.88
N LEU A 7 -28.86 -7.72 -12.02
CA LEU A 7 -28.50 -6.84 -10.92
C LEU A 7 -27.64 -7.55 -9.86
N GLU A 8 -27.96 -8.80 -9.50
CA GLU A 8 -27.11 -9.59 -8.59
C GLU A 8 -25.77 -9.97 -9.22
N MET A 9 -25.71 -10.31 -10.52
CA MET A 9 -24.46 -10.53 -11.23
C MET A 9 -23.55 -9.29 -11.20
N ALA A 10 -24.11 -8.09 -11.41
CA ALA A 10 -23.36 -6.84 -11.32
C ALA A 10 -22.83 -6.57 -9.90
N LYS A 11 -23.59 -6.90 -8.85
CA LYS A 11 -23.14 -6.82 -7.45
C LYS A 11 -21.99 -7.80 -7.16
N ILE A 12 -22.09 -9.04 -7.64
CA ILE A 12 -21.06 -10.08 -7.48
C ILE A 12 -19.77 -9.66 -8.18
N GLN A 13 -19.85 -9.17 -9.42
CA GLN A 13 -18.68 -8.71 -10.17
C GLN A 13 -17.96 -7.55 -9.46
N ARG A 14 -18.72 -6.54 -8.98
CA ARG A 14 -18.16 -5.43 -8.21
C ARG A 14 -17.50 -5.90 -6.90
N LEU A 15 -18.10 -6.88 -6.21
CA LEU A 15 -17.52 -7.44 -4.99
C LEU A 15 -16.21 -8.20 -5.29
N ARG A 16 -16.18 -8.96 -6.39
CA ARG A 16 -14.97 -9.65 -6.86
C ARG A 16 -13.82 -8.68 -7.12
N GLU A 17 -14.09 -7.57 -7.81
CA GLU A 17 -13.08 -6.53 -8.08
C GLU A 17 -12.51 -5.93 -6.79
N VAL A 18 -13.36 -5.58 -5.81
CA VAL A 18 -12.93 -5.09 -4.50
C VAL A 18 -12.06 -6.12 -3.76
N LEU A 19 -12.40 -7.41 -3.83
CA LEU A 19 -11.64 -8.48 -3.19
C LEU A 19 -10.26 -8.70 -3.85
N VAL A 20 -10.17 -8.63 -5.18
CA VAL A 20 -8.91 -8.80 -5.94
C VAL A 20 -7.94 -7.64 -5.68
N ARG A 21 -8.43 -6.40 -5.59
CA ARG A 21 -7.62 -5.25 -5.16
C ARG A 21 -7.09 -5.45 -3.75
N ARG A 22 -7.96 -5.85 -2.81
CA ARG A 22 -7.57 -6.11 -1.41
C ARG A 22 -6.59 -7.28 -1.26
N GLU A 23 -6.71 -8.33 -2.08
CA GLU A 23 -5.72 -9.42 -2.14
C GLU A 23 -4.35 -8.90 -2.57
N SER A 24 -4.32 -7.99 -3.54
CA SER A 24 -3.08 -7.42 -4.05
C SER A 24 -2.42 -6.50 -3.02
N GLU A 25 -3.17 -5.63 -2.33
CA GLU A 25 -2.67 -4.89 -1.15
C GLU A 25 -2.06 -5.83 -0.09
N LEU A 26 -2.72 -6.97 0.18
CA LEU A 26 -2.25 -7.96 1.16
C LEU A 26 -0.94 -8.64 0.73
N ARG A 27 -0.73 -8.85 -0.57
CA ARG A 27 0.55 -9.36 -1.11
C ARG A 27 1.68 -8.34 -0.93
N PHE A 28 1.48 -7.07 -1.30
CA PHE A 28 2.47 -6.02 -1.07
C PHE A 28 2.86 -5.91 0.42
N MET A 29 1.89 -5.96 1.35
CA MET A 29 2.18 -5.97 2.79
C MET A 29 2.92 -7.23 3.25
N MET A 30 2.62 -8.40 2.68
CA MET A 30 3.31 -9.64 3.03
C MET A 30 4.79 -9.60 2.58
N ASP A 31 5.06 -9.07 1.39
CA ASP A 31 6.41 -8.92 0.86
C ASP A 31 7.22 -7.89 1.64
N ASP A 32 6.64 -6.74 2.04
CA ASP A 32 7.30 -5.77 2.92
C ASP A 32 7.61 -6.36 4.30
N ILE A 33 6.67 -7.12 4.89
CA ILE A 33 6.91 -7.84 6.15
C ILE A 33 8.08 -8.81 6.02
N GLN A 34 8.22 -9.51 4.89
CA GLN A 34 9.33 -10.43 4.69
C GLN A 34 10.67 -9.69 4.52
N LEU A 35 10.71 -8.64 3.71
CA LEU A 35 11.89 -7.78 3.57
C LEU A 35 12.31 -7.17 4.92
N CYS A 36 11.35 -6.72 5.73
CA CYS A 36 11.60 -6.19 7.07
C CYS A 36 12.20 -7.25 8.01
N LYS A 37 11.72 -8.50 8.00
CA LYS A 37 12.32 -9.60 8.77
C LYS A 37 13.75 -9.88 8.35
N ASP A 38 14.01 -9.97 7.05
CA ASP A 38 15.34 -10.28 6.51
C ASP A 38 16.34 -9.17 6.83
N ILE A 39 15.93 -7.90 6.70
CA ILE A 39 16.71 -6.73 7.13
C ILE A 39 16.96 -6.76 8.65
N MET A 40 15.96 -7.08 9.48
CA MET A 40 16.12 -7.16 10.93
C MET A 40 17.12 -8.25 11.35
N ASN A 41 17.07 -9.43 10.72
CA ASN A 41 17.99 -10.53 10.99
C ASN A 41 19.43 -10.15 10.65
N LEU A 42 19.67 -9.62 9.45
CA LEU A 42 21.00 -9.16 9.03
C LEU A 42 21.52 -7.99 9.89
N LYS A 43 20.64 -7.06 10.29
CA LYS A 43 20.99 -5.96 11.19
C LYS A 43 21.41 -6.48 12.57
N SER A 44 20.70 -7.47 13.11
CA SER A 44 21.05 -8.10 14.39
C SER A 44 22.43 -8.78 14.32
N GLU A 45 22.71 -9.49 13.23
CA GLU A 45 24.04 -10.09 12.99
C GLU A 45 25.14 -9.01 12.91
N LEU A 46 24.91 -7.94 12.14
CA LEU A 46 25.85 -6.82 12.01
C LEU A 46 26.10 -6.12 13.35
N GLN A 47 25.06 -5.93 14.17
CA GLN A 47 25.19 -5.31 15.50
C GLN A 47 26.10 -6.11 16.44
N ASN A 48 26.11 -7.45 16.33
CA ASN A 48 27.00 -8.30 17.13
C ASN A 48 28.47 -8.14 16.73
N LEU A 49 28.77 -7.97 15.44
CA LEU A 49 30.14 -7.72 14.96
C LEU A 49 30.60 -6.30 15.31
N VAL A 50 29.75 -5.30 15.09
CA VAL A 50 30.05 -3.88 15.35
C VAL A 50 30.23 -3.60 16.85
N ALA A 51 29.69 -4.44 17.73
CA ALA A 51 29.94 -4.36 19.18
C ALA A 51 31.38 -4.71 19.58
N VAL A 52 32.14 -5.41 18.73
CA VAL A 52 33.57 -5.72 18.96
C VAL A 52 34.42 -4.49 18.62
N PRO A 53 35.37 -4.06 19.48
CA PRO A 53 36.25 -2.94 19.18
C PRO A 53 37.08 -3.15 17.91
N GLU A 54 37.20 -2.11 17.09
CA GLU A 54 37.86 -2.15 15.76
C GLU A 54 39.34 -2.62 15.78
N LYS A 55 39.99 -2.51 16.95
CA LYS A 55 41.37 -2.96 17.23
C LYS A 55 41.47 -4.49 17.45
N GLU A 56 40.37 -5.11 17.84
CA GLU A 56 40.28 -6.53 18.22
C GLU A 56 39.68 -7.38 17.08
N LYS A 57 38.93 -6.75 16.15
CA LYS A 57 38.40 -7.41 14.95
C LYS A 57 39.48 -7.96 14.02
N THR A 58 39.33 -9.21 13.64
CA THR A 58 40.07 -9.87 12.56
C THR A 58 39.69 -9.31 11.18
N LYS A 59 40.52 -9.59 10.16
CA LYS A 59 40.20 -9.24 8.77
C LYS A 59 38.92 -9.91 8.26
N MET A 60 38.64 -11.13 8.72
CA MET A 60 37.45 -11.90 8.35
C MET A 60 36.16 -11.26 8.88
N GLU A 61 36.19 -10.73 10.11
CA GLU A 61 35.03 -10.04 10.69
C GLU A 61 34.73 -8.74 9.95
N LYS A 62 35.75 -7.95 9.60
CA LYS A 62 35.59 -6.71 8.80
C LYS A 62 34.98 -7.00 7.42
N GLN A 63 35.47 -8.04 6.73
CA GLN A 63 34.89 -8.48 5.47
C GLN A 63 33.41 -8.93 5.63
N ARG A 64 33.08 -9.60 6.73
CA ARG A 64 31.70 -10.02 7.03
C ARG A 64 30.80 -8.82 7.34
N GLU A 65 31.29 -7.79 8.02
CA GLU A 65 30.55 -6.53 8.22
C GLU A 65 30.23 -5.87 6.87
N ASP A 66 31.22 -5.71 5.99
CA ASP A 66 31.03 -5.16 4.64
C ASP A 66 29.99 -5.96 3.83
N GLU A 67 30.06 -7.30 3.87
CA GLU A 67 29.08 -8.17 3.22
C GLU A 67 27.66 -7.97 3.77
N LEU A 68 27.50 -7.88 5.08
CA LEU A 68 26.21 -7.67 5.75
C LEU A 68 25.63 -6.30 5.39
N ILE A 69 26.45 -5.25 5.38
CA ILE A 69 26.07 -3.90 4.95
C ILE A 69 25.58 -3.93 3.49
N GLN A 70 26.31 -4.58 2.58
CA GLN A 70 25.88 -4.74 1.18
C GLN A 70 24.59 -5.56 1.02
N LYS A 71 24.40 -6.62 1.83
CA LYS A 71 23.16 -7.42 1.85
C LYS A 71 21.97 -6.58 2.33
N ILE A 72 22.12 -5.84 3.42
CA ILE A 72 21.10 -4.90 3.95
C ILE A 72 20.75 -3.83 2.92
N HIS A 73 21.75 -3.20 2.29
CA HIS A 73 21.52 -2.17 1.28
C HIS A 73 20.70 -2.68 0.08
N ARG A 74 21.00 -3.89 -0.43
CA ARG A 74 20.22 -4.51 -1.52
C ARG A 74 18.77 -4.79 -1.13
N LEU A 75 18.51 -5.25 0.11
CA LEU A 75 17.13 -5.46 0.59
C LEU A 75 16.38 -4.15 0.79
N VAL A 76 17.06 -3.10 1.27
CA VAL A 76 16.49 -1.75 1.38
C VAL A 76 16.09 -1.22 0.01
N GLN A 77 16.98 -1.31 -0.99
CA GLN A 77 16.66 -0.96 -2.38
C GLN A 77 15.46 -1.75 -2.91
N LYS A 78 15.41 -3.07 -2.67
CA LYS A 78 14.26 -3.90 -3.08
C LYS A 78 12.95 -3.46 -2.43
N ARG A 79 12.96 -3.04 -1.16
CA ARG A 79 11.77 -2.51 -0.50
C ARG A 79 11.39 -1.13 -1.02
N ASP A 80 12.37 -0.29 -1.37
CA ASP A 80 12.08 1.03 -1.96
C ASP A 80 11.39 0.86 -3.33
N PHE A 81 11.83 -0.08 -4.18
CA PHE A 81 11.10 -0.45 -5.40
C PHE A 81 9.69 -1.03 -5.13
N LEU A 82 9.53 -1.87 -4.11
CA LEU A 82 8.21 -2.39 -3.71
C LEU A 82 7.23 -1.26 -3.32
N VAL A 83 7.76 -0.17 -2.76
CA VAL A 83 6.96 1.02 -2.41
C VAL A 83 6.52 1.78 -3.67
N ASP A 84 7.43 1.96 -4.64
CA ASP A 84 7.13 2.60 -5.92
C ASP A 84 6.09 1.79 -6.72
N ASP A 85 6.24 0.47 -6.81
CA ASP A 85 5.31 -0.44 -7.51
C ASP A 85 3.89 -0.36 -6.92
N ALA A 86 3.76 -0.34 -5.59
CA ALA A 86 2.47 -0.24 -4.91
C ALA A 86 1.80 1.14 -5.09
N GLU A 87 2.57 2.23 -5.19
CA GLU A 87 2.03 3.55 -5.51
C GLU A 87 1.55 3.62 -6.97
N VAL A 88 2.26 2.98 -7.91
CA VAL A 88 1.80 2.84 -9.31
C VAL A 88 0.48 2.06 -9.38
N GLU A 89 0.36 0.94 -8.66
CA GLU A 89 -0.89 0.17 -8.56
C GLU A 89 -2.04 1.05 -8.06
N ARG A 90 -1.82 1.77 -6.94
CA ARG A 90 -2.81 2.67 -6.31
C ARG A 90 -3.23 3.84 -7.21
N LEU A 91 -2.32 4.34 -8.05
CA LEU A 91 -2.63 5.39 -9.03
C LEU A 91 -3.49 4.85 -10.17
N ARG A 92 -3.21 3.63 -10.66
CA ARG A 92 -4.00 3.01 -11.73
C ARG A 92 -5.43 2.69 -11.27
N GLU A 93 -5.60 2.07 -10.10
CA GLU A 93 -6.93 1.79 -9.53
C GLU A 93 -7.80 3.05 -9.39
N LYS A 94 -7.19 4.17 -9.02
CA LYS A 94 -7.88 5.48 -8.91
C LYS A 94 -8.33 6.02 -10.27
N GLU A 95 -7.56 5.77 -11.33
CA GLU A 95 -7.94 6.19 -12.68
C GLU A 95 -9.02 5.26 -13.27
N GLU A 96 -8.95 3.95 -13.03
CA GLU A 96 -10.03 2.99 -13.35
C GLU A 96 -11.38 3.41 -12.73
N ASP A 97 -11.39 3.76 -11.43
CA ASP A 97 -12.59 4.25 -10.72
C ASP A 97 -13.11 5.58 -11.32
N LYS A 98 -12.20 6.46 -11.76
CA LYS A 98 -12.54 7.74 -12.39
C LYS A 98 -13.14 7.54 -13.78
N GLU A 99 -12.55 6.71 -14.63
CA GLU A 99 -13.08 6.35 -15.94
C GLU A 99 -14.47 5.71 -15.81
N MET A 100 -14.67 4.80 -14.84
CA MET A 100 -15.99 4.19 -14.58
C MET A 100 -17.02 5.23 -14.13
N ALA A 101 -16.65 6.15 -13.23
CA ALA A 101 -17.54 7.22 -12.78
C ALA A 101 -17.88 8.21 -13.92
N GLU A 102 -16.92 8.56 -14.78
CA GLU A 102 -17.13 9.43 -15.93
C GLU A 102 -17.98 8.76 -17.02
N PHE A 103 -17.79 7.46 -17.26
CA PHE A 103 -18.64 6.66 -18.16
C PHE A 103 -20.10 6.65 -17.69
N LEU A 104 -20.34 6.31 -16.41
CA LEU A 104 -21.68 6.32 -15.82
C LEU A 104 -22.29 7.73 -15.89
N ARG A 105 -21.55 8.77 -15.53
CA ARG A 105 -22.01 10.16 -15.62
C ARG A 105 -22.37 10.55 -17.06
N THR A 106 -21.65 10.05 -18.06
CA THR A 106 -21.89 10.38 -19.48
C THR A 106 -23.08 9.60 -20.05
N LYS A 107 -23.26 8.34 -19.64
CA LYS A 107 -24.38 7.48 -20.09
C LYS A 107 -25.71 7.80 -19.40
N LEU A 108 -25.70 8.30 -18.17
CA LEU A 108 -26.92 8.58 -17.38
C LEU A 108 -27.46 10.02 -17.54
N LYS A 109 -26.61 10.98 -17.95
CA LYS A 109 -26.98 12.38 -18.24
C LYS A 109 -28.21 12.60 -19.15
N PRO A 110 -28.61 11.71 -20.08
CA PRO A 110 -29.83 11.91 -20.87
C PRO A 110 -31.15 11.90 -20.06
N LEU A 111 -31.16 11.41 -18.81
CA LEU A 111 -32.40 11.24 -18.03
C LEU A 111 -32.78 12.41 -17.11
N ASP A 112 -31.85 13.33 -16.81
CA ASP A 112 -32.08 14.45 -15.86
C ASP A 112 -33.11 15.50 -16.36
N LYS A 113 -33.62 15.38 -17.59
CA LYS A 113 -34.64 16.27 -18.16
C LYS A 113 -36.07 15.74 -18.11
N ALA A 114 -36.29 14.51 -17.63
CA ALA A 114 -37.58 13.82 -17.75
C ALA A 114 -38.36 13.65 -16.43
N THR A 115 -37.80 14.01 -15.27
CA THR A 115 -38.48 13.76 -13.97
C THR A 115 -38.30 14.92 -12.99
N GLN A 116 -39.13 15.96 -13.15
CA GLN A 116 -39.53 16.77 -12.01
C GLN A 116 -40.67 16.03 -11.28
N SER A 117 -40.35 15.28 -10.23
CA SER A 117 -41.35 14.77 -9.28
C SER A 117 -40.95 15.10 -7.84
N PRO A 118 -41.90 15.50 -6.97
CA PRO A 118 -41.60 15.95 -5.62
C PRO A 118 -41.53 14.76 -4.66
N THR A 119 -40.38 14.09 -4.59
CA THR A 119 -40.10 13.08 -3.54
C THR A 119 -38.71 13.27 -2.93
N SER A 120 -38.40 14.51 -2.55
CA SER A 120 -37.15 14.91 -1.89
C SER A 120 -37.10 14.59 -0.38
N GLU A 121 -37.58 13.42 0.06
CA GLU A 121 -37.73 13.10 1.49
C GLU A 121 -37.14 11.74 1.97
N PHE A 122 -36.77 10.81 1.08
CA PHE A 122 -36.25 9.49 1.49
C PHE A 122 -34.71 9.36 1.59
N LEU A 123 -33.98 10.48 1.69
CA LEU A 123 -32.51 10.49 1.87
C LEU A 123 -32.03 11.00 3.23
N ASN A 124 -32.86 10.93 4.28
CA ASN A 124 -32.51 11.43 5.60
C ASN A 124 -32.70 10.44 6.76
N ILE A 125 -32.28 9.17 6.58
CA ILE A 125 -32.17 8.20 7.66
C ILE A 125 -30.72 7.74 7.84
N LYS A 126 -30.14 8.11 9.00
CA LYS A 126 -28.86 7.63 9.57
C LYS A 126 -27.58 8.04 8.85
N LYS A 127 -27.27 9.35 8.91
CA LYS A 127 -25.89 9.85 9.06
C LYS A 127 -25.25 9.34 10.38
N ASN A 128 -24.92 8.06 10.50
CA ASN A 128 -24.00 7.60 11.56
C ASN A 128 -23.33 6.22 11.28
N LYS A 129 -22.28 6.20 10.44
CA LYS A 129 -21.17 5.20 10.49
C LYS A 129 -19.97 5.45 9.55
N ASN A 130 -19.85 6.63 8.93
CA ASN A 130 -18.75 6.92 7.98
C ASN A 130 -17.43 7.40 8.61
N ASN A 131 -17.19 7.18 9.91
CA ASN A 131 -15.88 7.43 10.54
C ASN A 131 -14.98 6.17 10.60
N ARG A 132 -15.38 5.05 9.97
CA ARG A 132 -14.60 3.78 9.94
C ARG A 132 -14.06 3.38 8.56
N LYS A 133 -14.42 4.08 7.47
CA LYS A 133 -13.81 3.89 6.15
C LYS A 133 -12.66 4.88 5.94
N ASN A 134 -12.92 6.19 6.04
CA ASN A 134 -11.87 7.21 6.00
C ASN A 134 -10.73 6.98 7.02
N SER A 135 -11.01 6.39 8.20
CA SER A 135 -9.97 6.01 9.17
C SER A 135 -9.09 4.85 8.70
N LYS A 136 -9.61 3.90 7.91
CA LYS A 136 -8.82 2.81 7.31
C LYS A 136 -8.07 3.28 6.07
N ASP A 137 -8.73 4.07 5.23
CA ASP A 137 -8.13 4.63 4.01
C ASP A 137 -7.02 5.64 4.33
N ASN A 138 -7.08 6.32 5.49
CA ASN A 138 -5.94 7.07 6.03
C ASN A 138 -4.91 6.17 6.72
N CYS A 139 -5.31 5.17 7.52
CA CYS A 139 -4.37 4.26 8.17
C CYS A 139 -3.47 3.49 7.17
N ILE A 140 -3.91 3.26 5.94
CA ILE A 140 -3.05 2.71 4.86
C ILE A 140 -2.09 3.77 4.32
N LYS A 141 -2.59 4.99 4.01
CA LYS A 141 -1.74 6.12 3.56
C LYS A 141 -0.65 6.47 4.57
N ASP A 142 -1.00 6.49 5.85
CA ASP A 142 -0.10 6.85 6.95
C ASP A 142 0.94 5.75 7.25
N ASN A 143 0.73 4.51 6.79
CA ASN A 143 1.70 3.41 6.96
C ASN A 143 2.74 3.32 5.83
N PHE A 144 2.37 3.72 4.61
CA PHE A 144 3.29 3.76 3.47
C PHE A 144 4.19 5.00 3.47
N GLN A 145 3.78 6.07 4.16
CA GLN A 145 4.54 7.31 4.34
C GLN A 145 5.72 7.19 5.33
N ARG A 146 6.53 6.12 5.25
CA ARG A 146 7.78 6.02 6.02
C ARG A 146 8.89 6.85 5.36
N PRO A 147 9.74 7.57 6.12
CA PRO A 147 10.82 8.35 5.55
C PRO A 147 11.78 7.43 4.78
N CYS A 148 12.15 7.84 3.56
CA CYS A 148 13.07 7.11 2.69
C CYS A 148 14.32 6.67 3.47
N TRP A 149 14.72 5.40 3.32
CA TRP A 149 15.77 4.81 4.15
C TRP A 149 17.13 5.50 3.97
N THR A 150 17.35 6.20 2.86
CA THR A 150 18.51 7.09 2.64
C THR A 150 18.66 8.12 3.77
N SER A 151 17.57 8.74 4.22
CA SER A 151 17.54 9.66 5.37
C SER A 151 17.79 8.97 6.71
N LEU A 152 17.54 7.66 6.81
CA LEU A 152 17.83 6.88 8.01
C LEU A 152 19.31 6.44 8.03
N CYS A 153 19.88 6.05 6.88
CA CYS A 153 21.31 5.76 6.73
C CYS A 153 22.19 6.96 7.08
N GLN A 154 21.82 8.17 6.63
CA GLN A 154 22.50 9.40 7.03
C GLN A 154 22.43 9.66 8.55
N LYS A 155 21.27 9.40 9.19
CA LYS A 155 21.11 9.56 10.65
C LYS A 155 21.84 8.51 11.49
N LEU A 156 22.14 7.34 10.92
CA LEU A 156 22.86 6.25 11.58
C LEU A 156 24.38 6.31 11.37
N GLY A 157 24.91 7.35 10.69
CA GLY A 157 26.35 7.48 10.43
C GLY A 157 26.91 6.42 9.48
N LEU A 158 26.05 5.83 8.64
CA LEU A 158 26.42 4.81 7.65
C LEU A 158 26.71 5.39 6.25
N SER A 159 26.70 6.72 6.13
CA SER A 159 27.33 7.42 4.99
C SER A 159 28.81 7.61 5.29
N SER A 160 29.65 7.37 4.29
CA SER A 160 31.01 7.95 4.22
C SER A 160 30.98 9.47 4.31
#